data_AF-A0A450V679-F1
#
_entry.id   AF-A0A450V679-F1
#
_cell.length_a   1.000
_cell.length_b   1.000
_cell.length_c   1.000
_cell.angle_alpha   90.00
_cell.angle_beta   90.00
_cell.angle_gamma   90.00
#
_symmetry.space_group_name_H-M   'P 1'
#
loop_
_entity.id
_entity.type
_entity.pdbx_description
1 polymer ?
#
loop_
_entity_poly.entity_id
_entity_poly.type
_entity_poly.pdbx_seq_one_letter_code
_entity_poly.pdbx_strand_id
1 'polypeptide(L)'
;MVSTRNTLRGPLYCAPRSEPMFSCAAKDLPSLLEDIRSPLVLVLDPSTRRVGIVRDGDLQIEPRASDALPVRGILPPLYPESLGDPGFLETHGLRGSSPDRVGKVNKIVKGPHDWIVRHS
;
A
#
# COMPACT_ATOMS: atom_id res chain seq x y z
N MET A 1 -0.74 -4.74 -21.78
CA MET A 1 -0.83 -6.06 -21.13
C MET A 1 0.52 -6.38 -20.51
N VAL A 2 0.84 -5.82 -19.34
CA VAL A 2 2.07 -6.15 -18.62
C VAL A 2 1.76 -7.37 -17.77
N SER A 3 2.08 -8.55 -18.29
CA SER A 3 2.14 -9.77 -17.48
C SER A 3 3.43 -9.67 -16.68
N THR A 4 3.35 -9.13 -15.47
CA THR A 4 4.42 -9.21 -14.47
C THR A 4 4.52 -10.67 -14.06
N ARG A 5 5.23 -11.48 -14.84
CA ARG A 5 5.62 -12.83 -14.42
C ARG A 5 6.48 -12.64 -13.18
N ASN A 6 5.92 -12.97 -12.01
CA ASN A 6 6.61 -12.98 -10.74
C ASN A 6 7.64 -14.12 -10.75
N THR A 7 8.77 -13.92 -11.44
CA THR A 7 9.87 -14.88 -11.56
C THR A 7 10.79 -14.83 -10.33
N LEU A 8 10.22 -14.82 -9.13
CA LEU A 8 10.96 -15.14 -7.91
C LEU A 8 10.94 -16.68 -7.78
N ARG A 9 11.99 -17.33 -8.27
CA ARG A 9 12.11 -18.81 -8.25
C ARG A 9 12.73 -19.37 -6.96
N GLY A 10 13.07 -18.52 -5.99
CA GLY A 10 13.63 -18.90 -4.69
C GLY A 10 12.73 -18.52 -3.51
N PRO A 11 12.84 -19.21 -2.36
CA PRO A 11 12.16 -18.81 -1.13
C PRO A 11 12.64 -17.44 -0.67
N LEU A 12 11.72 -16.51 -0.49
CA LEU A 12 12.04 -15.18 0.01
C LEU A 12 12.25 -15.20 1.52
N TYR A 13 13.19 -14.40 1.97
CA TYR A 13 13.47 -14.17 3.39
C TYR A 13 13.49 -12.68 3.69
N CYS A 14 13.09 -12.33 4.90
CA CYS A 14 13.12 -10.98 5.42
C CYS A 14 14.15 -10.92 6.53
N ALA A 15 15.10 -9.98 6.43
CA ALA A 15 15.95 -9.58 7.55
C ALA A 15 15.29 -8.36 8.22
N PRO A 16 14.49 -8.57 9.28
CA PRO A 16 13.68 -7.51 9.84
C PRO A 16 14.57 -6.52 10.60
N ARG A 17 14.52 -5.24 10.23
CA ARG A 17 15.23 -4.18 10.97
C ARG A 17 14.54 -3.82 12.30
N SER A 18 13.25 -4.13 12.39
CA SER A 18 12.39 -3.93 13.54
C SER A 18 11.90 -5.28 14.05
N GLU A 19 11.58 -5.40 15.34
CA GLU A 19 11.08 -6.67 15.86
C GLU A 19 9.77 -7.08 15.14
N PRO A 20 9.70 -8.29 14.57
CA PRO A 20 8.49 -8.76 13.91
C PRO A 20 7.34 -8.82 14.92
N MET A 21 6.22 -8.22 14.56
CA MET A 21 5.04 -8.27 15.41
C MET A 21 4.30 -9.58 15.15
N PHE A 22 4.47 -10.54 16.05
CA PHE A 22 3.72 -11.81 16.03
C PHE A 22 2.40 -11.64 16.78
N SER A 23 1.36 -11.18 16.07
CA SER A 23 0.05 -11.05 16.71
C SER A 23 -0.59 -12.43 16.96
N CYS A 24 -1.12 -12.59 18.17
CA CYS A 24 -2.00 -13.71 18.52
C CYS A 24 -3.47 -13.28 18.61
N ALA A 25 -3.77 -11.98 18.44
CA ALA A 25 -5.08 -11.39 18.67
C ALA A 25 -5.43 -10.36 17.58
N ALA A 26 -6.61 -10.50 16.98
CA ALA A 26 -7.07 -9.67 15.86
C ALA A 26 -7.03 -8.13 16.10
N LYS A 27 -6.96 -7.69 17.36
CA LYS A 27 -6.91 -6.28 17.77
C LYS A 27 -5.61 -5.56 17.43
N ASP A 28 -4.50 -6.26 17.21
CA ASP A 28 -3.19 -5.63 16.94
C ASP A 28 -2.99 -5.35 15.44
N LEU A 29 -3.86 -5.89 14.59
CA LEU A 29 -3.76 -5.81 13.14
C LEU A 29 -4.23 -4.46 12.56
N PRO A 30 -5.31 -3.81 13.05
CA PRO A 30 -5.74 -2.51 12.54
C PRO A 30 -4.65 -1.42 12.58
N SER A 31 -3.91 -1.30 13.69
CA SER A 31 -2.85 -0.30 13.84
C SER A 31 -1.62 -0.54 12.95
N LEU A 32 -1.47 -1.77 12.43
CA LEU A 32 -0.48 -2.09 11.39
C LEU A 32 -0.97 -1.71 9.99
N LEU A 33 -2.28 -1.79 9.76
CA LEU A 33 -2.90 -1.50 8.46
C LEU A 33 -3.31 -0.02 8.29
N GLU A 34 -3.16 0.81 9.31
CA GLU A 34 -3.42 2.26 9.22
C GLU A 34 -2.57 2.93 8.14
N ASP A 35 -1.33 2.48 7.96
CA ASP A 35 -0.44 2.96 6.90
C ASP A 35 -0.44 2.00 5.70
N ILE A 36 -1.46 2.12 4.87
CA ILE A 36 -1.59 1.34 3.64
C ILE A 36 -0.54 1.68 2.58
N ARG A 37 0.15 2.83 2.72
CA ARG A 37 1.11 3.34 1.74
C ARG A 37 2.53 2.80 1.96
N SER A 38 2.74 2.03 3.03
CA SER A 38 4.00 1.36 3.33
C SER A 38 3.87 -0.14 3.06
N PRO A 39 4.91 -0.80 2.51
CA PRO A 39 4.89 -2.24 2.34
C PRO A 39 4.88 -2.96 3.68
N LEU A 40 4.09 -4.04 3.77
CA LEU A 40 4.14 -4.97 4.89
C LEU A 40 4.62 -6.33 4.41
N VAL A 41 5.54 -6.93 5.17
CA VAL A 41 6.06 -8.26 4.88
C VAL A 41 5.50 -9.24 5.91
N LEU A 42 4.82 -10.27 5.43
CA LEU A 42 4.33 -11.38 6.24
C LEU A 42 5.44 -12.41 6.35
N VAL A 43 5.88 -12.68 7.57
CA VAL A 43 6.94 -13.65 7.88
C VAL A 43 6.38 -14.82 8.67
N LEU A 44 7.03 -15.98 8.59
CA LEU A 44 6.73 -17.13 9.43
C LEU A 44 7.87 -17.32 10.43
N ASP A 45 7.55 -17.36 11.72
CA ASP A 45 8.50 -17.86 12.72
C ASP A 45 8.64 -19.38 12.57
N PRO A 46 9.83 -19.90 12.21
CA PRO A 46 10.03 -21.33 12.02
C PRO A 46 9.88 -22.14 13.32
N SER A 47 10.12 -21.53 14.48
CA SER A 47 10.07 -22.20 15.78
C SER A 47 8.64 -22.34 16.31
N THR A 48 7.85 -21.27 16.25
CA THR A 48 6.47 -21.27 16.77
C THR A 48 5.41 -21.49 15.69
N ARG A 49 5.79 -21.49 14.40
CA ARG A 49 4.90 -21.50 13.23
C ARG A 49 3.86 -20.37 13.23
N ARG A 50 4.14 -19.27 13.94
CA ARG A 50 3.28 -18.09 13.95
C ARG A 50 3.60 -17.18 12.78
N VAL A 51 2.57 -16.52 12.25
CA VAL A 51 2.75 -15.48 11.23
C VAL A 51 3.01 -14.16 11.94
N GLY A 52 4.09 -13.50 11.55
CA GLY A 52 4.44 -12.15 11.99
C GLY A 52 4.29 -11.15 10.87
N ILE A 53 4.13 -9.87 11.23
CA ILE A 53 4.13 -8.75 10.30
C ILE A 53 5.37 -7.90 10.59
N VAL A 54 6.12 -7.59 9.53
CA VAL A 54 7.31 -6.74 9.57
C VAL A 54 7.05 -5.50 8.71
N ARG A 55 7.33 -4.33 9.27
CA ARG A 55 7.42 -3.07 8.52
C ARG A 55 8.87 -2.82 8.12
N ASP A 56 9.08 -2.33 6.90
CA ASP A 56 10.40 -1.88 6.41
C ASP A 56 11.52 -2.94 6.51
N GLY A 57 11.19 -4.19 6.22
CA GLY A 57 12.15 -5.30 6.19
C GLY A 57 13.00 -5.32 4.92
N ASP A 58 14.27 -5.72 5.04
CA ASP A 58 15.13 -5.98 3.89
C ASP A 58 14.77 -7.35 3.30
N LEU A 59 14.27 -7.37 2.06
CA LEU A 59 13.85 -8.59 1.38
C LEU A 59 15.02 -9.21 0.60
N GLN A 60 15.33 -10.47 0.90
CA GLN A 60 16.40 -11.23 0.25
C GLN A 60 15.86 -12.52 -0.37
N ILE A 61 16.48 -12.98 -1.45
CA ILE A 61 16.09 -14.20 -2.18
C ILE A 61 16.69 -15.46 -1.54
N GLU A 62 17.71 -15.32 -0.70
CA GLU A 62 18.39 -16.43 -0.02
C GLU A 62 18.62 -16.09 1.45
N PRO A 63 18.54 -17.08 2.36
CA PRO A 63 18.75 -16.86 3.78
C PRO A 63 20.24 -16.68 4.05
N ARG A 64 20.72 -15.43 4.06
CA ARG A 64 22.12 -15.12 4.42
C ARG A 64 22.31 -14.67 5.86
N ALA A 65 21.23 -14.28 6.55
CA ALA A 65 21.29 -13.78 7.92
C ALA A 65 20.70 -14.79 8.91
N SER A 66 21.27 -14.86 10.12
CA SER A 66 20.83 -15.80 11.17
C SER A 66 19.44 -15.50 11.72
N ASP A 67 18.98 -14.27 11.54
CA ASP A 67 17.67 -13.73 11.94
C ASP A 67 16.69 -13.64 10.75
N ALA A 68 17.08 -14.15 9.58
CA ALA A 68 16.26 -14.10 8.38
C ALA A 68 15.02 -14.99 8.53
N LEU A 69 13.83 -14.40 8.45
CA LEU A 69 12.57 -15.12 8.55
C LEU A 69 11.98 -15.42 7.17
N PRO A 70 11.49 -16.65 6.92
CA PRO A 70 10.81 -17.00 5.68
C PRO A 70 9.61 -16.09 5.43
N VAL A 71 9.54 -15.51 4.23
CA VAL A 71 8.43 -14.67 3.80
C VAL A 71 7.30 -15.53 3.28
N ARG A 72 6.08 -15.24 3.74
CA ARG A 72 4.83 -15.89 3.31
C ARG A 72 4.01 -15.04 2.38
N GLY A 73 4.16 -13.73 2.45
CA GLY A 73 3.43 -12.80 1.61
C GLY A 73 3.99 -11.39 1.75
N ILE A 74 3.68 -10.56 0.75
CA ILE A 74 4.05 -9.16 0.74
C ILE A 74 2.77 -8.40 0.42
N LEU A 75 2.41 -7.45 1.28
CA LEU A 75 1.43 -6.44 0.96
C LEU A 75 2.20 -5.25 0.39
N PRO A 76 2.13 -4.99 -0.92
CA PRO A 76 2.76 -3.81 -1.50
C PRO A 76 2.06 -2.54 -1.00
N PRO A 77 2.74 -1.38 -1.07
CA PRO A 77 2.10 -0.11 -0.78
C PRO A 77 0.91 0.11 -1.72
N LEU A 78 -0.22 0.49 -1.15
CA LEU A 78 -1.46 0.79 -1.86
C LEU A 78 -1.72 2.29 -1.82
N TYR A 79 -1.95 2.85 -3.00
CA TYR A 79 -2.27 4.26 -3.19
C TYR A 79 -3.74 4.37 -3.60
N PRO A 80 -4.63 4.92 -2.75
CA PRO A 80 -6.05 5.09 -3.09
C PRO A 80 -6.29 5.80 -4.42
N GLU A 81 -5.42 6.74 -4.77
CA GLU A 81 -5.40 7.44 -6.06
C GLU A 81 -5.18 6.50 -7.26
N SER A 82 -4.56 5.34 -7.05
CA SER A 82 -4.37 4.30 -8.07
C SER A 82 -5.53 3.29 -8.14
N LEU A 83 -6.58 3.47 -7.32
CA LEU A 83 -7.76 2.61 -7.34
C LEU A 83 -8.81 3.17 -8.32
N GLY A 84 -9.35 2.28 -9.16
CA GLY A 84 -10.37 2.62 -10.14
C GLY A 84 -9.77 2.92 -11.52
N ASP A 85 -10.53 3.65 -12.34
CA ASP A 85 -10.11 4.01 -13.69
C ASP A 85 -9.48 5.41 -13.70
N PRO A 86 -8.21 5.56 -14.12
CA PRO A 86 -7.56 6.86 -14.21
C PRO A 86 -8.27 7.84 -15.15
N GLY A 87 -8.88 7.35 -16.22
CA GLY A 87 -9.60 8.16 -17.20
C GLY A 87 -10.89 8.75 -16.63
N PHE A 88 -11.60 8.00 -15.78
CA PHE A 88 -12.76 8.48 -15.03
C PHE A 88 -12.36 9.60 -14.07
N LEU A 89 -11.27 9.40 -13.32
CA LEU A 89 -10.76 10.40 -12.37
C LEU A 89 -10.35 11.70 -13.08
N GLU A 90 -9.68 11.59 -14.24
CA GLU A 90 -9.27 12.73 -15.07
C GLU A 90 -10.47 13.47 -15.68
N THR A 91 -11.40 12.73 -16.29
CA THR A 91 -12.58 13.30 -16.97
C THR A 91 -13.47 14.10 -16.01
N HIS A 92 -13.57 13.66 -14.76
CA HIS A 92 -14.43 14.29 -13.75
C HIS A 92 -13.69 15.18 -12.74
N GLY A 93 -12.38 15.39 -12.93
CA GLY A 93 -11.57 16.26 -12.04
C GLY A 93 -11.57 15.81 -10.58
N LEU A 94 -11.71 14.50 -10.33
CA LEU A 94 -11.74 13.94 -8.99
C LEU A 94 -10.32 13.78 -8.46
N ARG A 95 -10.15 13.97 -7.15
CA ARG A 95 -8.86 13.78 -6.47
C ARG A 95 -8.50 12.29 -6.42
N GLY A 96 -7.90 11.82 -7.50
CA GLY A 96 -7.13 10.59 -7.61
C GLY A 96 -5.99 10.71 -8.62
N SER A 97 -5.75 11.90 -9.16
CA SER A 97 -4.61 12.20 -10.02
C SER A 97 -3.82 13.36 -9.41
N SER A 98 -2.50 13.20 -9.40
CA SER A 98 -1.40 14.13 -9.07
C SER A 98 -1.74 15.56 -8.59
N PRO A 99 -1.06 16.10 -7.55
CA PRO A 99 -1.31 17.44 -7.01
C PRO A 99 -0.94 18.63 -7.93
N ASP A 100 -0.36 18.39 -9.11
CA ASP A 100 0.27 19.45 -9.93
C ASP A 100 -0.68 20.36 -10.74
N ARG A 101 -2.00 20.28 -10.53
CA ARG A 101 -2.94 21.24 -11.13
C ARG A 101 -3.82 21.91 -10.09
N VAL A 102 -3.20 22.69 -9.21
CA VAL A 102 -3.89 23.79 -8.51
C VAL A 102 -4.11 24.93 -9.51
N GLY A 103 -5.09 24.75 -10.40
CA GLY A 103 -5.69 25.85 -11.13
C GLY A 103 -6.42 26.75 -10.14
N LYS A 104 -6.05 28.04 -10.08
CA LYS A 104 -6.69 29.04 -9.23
C LYS A 104 -8.21 28.97 -9.35
N VAL A 105 -8.90 28.55 -8.29
CA VAL A 105 -10.36 28.61 -8.20
C VAL A 105 -10.76 30.08 -8.08
N ASN A 106 -11.28 30.65 -9.17
CA ASN A 106 -11.83 31.99 -9.16
C ASN A 106 -13.32 31.92 -8.79
N LYS A 107 -13.64 32.50 -7.62
CA LYS A 107 -14.98 32.86 -7.10
C LYS A 107 -16.08 31.77 -7.13
N ILE A 108 -16.34 31.21 -5.94
CA ILE A 108 -17.60 30.54 -5.64
C ILE A 108 -18.65 31.62 -5.35
N VAL A 109 -19.67 31.75 -6.20
CA VAL A 109 -20.86 32.57 -5.92
C VAL A 109 -22.01 31.64 -5.55
N LYS A 110 -22.54 31.82 -4.33
CA LYS A 110 -23.58 30.97 -3.73
C LYS A 110 -24.97 31.43 -4.19
N GLY A 111 -25.61 30.64 -5.06
CA GLY A 111 -27.03 30.79 -5.44
C GLY A 111 -27.91 29.69 -4.80
N PRO A 112 -29.23 29.90 -4.65
CA PRO A 112 -30.06 29.11 -3.74
C PRO A 112 -30.47 27.74 -4.26
N HIS A 113 -30.44 27.50 -5.57
CA HIS A 113 -30.83 26.23 -6.17
C HIS A 113 -30.01 25.94 -7.43
N ASP A 114 -29.48 24.73 -7.47
CA ASP A 114 -28.85 24.05 -8.62
C ASP A 114 -27.44 24.50 -9.06
N TRP A 115 -26.50 23.56 -9.01
CA TRP A 115 -25.09 23.74 -9.36
C TRP A 115 -24.91 23.56 -10.87
N ILE A 116 -25.28 24.54 -11.68
CA ILE A 116 -24.96 24.50 -13.11
C ILE A 116 -23.56 25.08 -13.33
N VAL A 117 -22.57 24.23 -13.59
CA VAL A 117 -21.26 24.67 -14.12
C VAL A 117 -21.48 25.06 -15.58
N ARG A 118 -21.39 26.37 -15.90
CA ARG A 118 -21.36 26.85 -17.28
C ARG A 118 -19.91 27.07 -17.73
N HIS A 119 -19.55 26.46 -18.85
CA HIS A 119 -18.33 26.76 -19.58
C HIS A 119 -18.58 27.97 -20.50
N SER A 120 -17.69 28.97 -20.44
CA SER A 120 -17.54 30.00 -21.49
C SER A 120 -16.39 29.61 -22.41
#